data_AF-A0A4R5K113-F1
#
_entry.id   AF-A0A4R5K113-F1
#
_cell.length_a   1.000
_cell.length_b   1.000
_cell.length_c   1.000
_cell.angle_alpha   90.00
_cell.angle_beta   90.00
_cell.angle_gamma   90.00
#
_symmetry.space_group_name_H-M   'P 1'
#
loop_
_entity.id
_entity.type
_entity.pdbx_description
1 polymer ?
#
loop_
_entity_poly.entity_id
_entity_poly.type
_entity_poly.pdbx_seq_one_letter_code
_entity_poly.pdbx_strand_id
1 'polypeptide(L)'
;MTLSKLAIAAFSWAMLNGAYASADKDRVRVEARWYTEAYVKEHLKTSDPKLLRSAFHPSATFLYAGDASGFKPQSANLLSEPLPTRKGDFVRLPLEQPGASLAEALDKQCVEHIAMGLRSLRQGARQRAVRQLVKDVVVDGIQSGELASAPQDLDRSAGRKIVLFPPKGEKKLLCNIYKTHRSGHEVYDISVVLVASAAYAVPGR
;
A
#
# COMPACT_ATOMS: atom_id res chain seq x y z
N MET A 1 -0.17 61.01 43.76
CA MET A 1 1.29 60.82 43.92
C MET A 1 1.58 59.37 43.55
N THR A 2 2.08 59.13 42.33
CA THR A 2 3.51 58.89 42.00
C THR A 2 3.99 57.51 42.47
N LEU A 3 4.21 56.54 41.56
CA LEU A 3 5.52 56.19 40.92
C LEU A 3 6.52 55.58 41.95
N SER A 4 7.28 54.50 41.69
CA SER A 4 7.42 53.68 40.48
C SER A 4 8.20 52.37 40.75
N LYS A 5 7.89 51.33 39.96
CA LYS A 5 8.82 50.34 39.34
C LYS A 5 9.98 49.72 40.15
N LEU A 6 10.04 48.39 40.13
CA LEU A 6 11.09 47.67 39.38
C LEU A 6 10.59 46.29 38.92
N ALA A 7 11.11 45.81 37.80
CA ALA A 7 10.67 44.61 37.07
C ALA A 7 11.89 43.78 36.59
N ILE A 8 11.62 42.75 35.76
CA ILE A 8 12.53 41.73 35.17
C ILE A 8 12.78 40.57 36.15
N ALA A 9 12.72 39.28 35.77
CA ALA A 9 12.54 38.64 34.46
C ALA A 9 11.32 37.68 34.40
N ALA A 10 11.19 36.92 33.30
CA ALA A 10 10.29 35.77 33.14
C ALA A 10 11.10 34.50 32.80
N PHE A 11 10.52 33.32 33.00
CA PHE A 11 10.84 32.16 32.16
C PHE A 11 9.58 31.36 31.82
N SER A 12 9.15 31.48 30.56
CA SER A 12 7.99 30.80 30.01
C SER A 12 8.36 29.35 29.66
N TRP A 13 7.86 28.37 30.41
CA TRP A 13 7.91 26.95 30.04
C TRP A 13 6.52 26.40 29.70
N ALA A 14 5.85 27.13 28.80
CA ALA A 14 4.82 26.58 27.93
C ALA A 14 5.22 26.92 26.49
N MET A 15 5.55 25.89 25.70
CA MET A 15 5.45 25.74 24.23
C MET A 15 6.28 24.50 23.82
N LEU A 16 5.96 23.89 22.67
CA LEU A 16 6.69 22.75 22.05
C LEU A 16 6.57 21.37 22.73
N ASN A 17 5.33 20.92 22.94
CA ASN A 17 4.95 19.53 22.58
C ASN A 17 3.51 19.40 22.03
N GLY A 18 2.91 20.52 21.63
CA GLY A 18 1.58 20.56 21.00
C GLY A 18 1.65 20.61 19.47
N ALA A 19 2.11 19.55 18.82
CA ALA A 19 2.15 19.49 17.35
C ALA A 19 2.04 18.08 16.70
N TYR A 20 2.04 16.97 17.45
CA TYR A 20 2.08 15.62 16.86
C TYR A 20 1.24 14.57 17.63
N ALA A 21 -0.07 14.80 17.81
CA ALA A 21 -0.95 13.80 18.46
C ALA A 21 -2.47 13.81 18.12
N SER A 22 -3.02 14.83 17.44
CA SER A 22 -4.49 14.96 17.31
C SER A 22 -5.10 14.27 16.08
N ALA A 23 -4.39 14.22 14.95
CA ALA A 23 -5.01 13.97 13.65
C ALA A 23 -5.09 12.48 13.21
N ASP A 24 -4.81 11.53 14.11
CA ASP A 24 -5.04 10.08 13.89
C ASP A 24 -6.49 9.66 14.25
N LYS A 25 -7.29 10.53 14.91
CA LYS A 25 -8.65 10.19 15.40
C LYS A 25 -9.78 10.31 14.37
N ASP A 26 -9.63 11.17 13.36
CA ASP A 26 -10.73 11.54 12.45
C ASP A 26 -10.75 10.71 11.15
N ARG A 27 -9.87 9.71 11.02
CA ARG A 27 -9.80 8.80 9.87
C ARG A 27 -10.73 7.62 10.02
N VAL A 28 -11.77 7.59 9.19
CA VAL A 28 -12.75 6.50 9.16
C VAL A 28 -12.55 5.67 7.90
N ARG A 29 -12.50 4.33 8.00
CA ARG A 29 -12.56 3.44 6.83
C ARG A 29 -13.97 3.52 6.24
N VAL A 30 -14.11 4.17 5.09
CA VAL A 30 -15.42 4.38 4.44
C VAL A 30 -15.76 3.29 3.44
N GLU A 31 -14.75 2.66 2.82
CA GLU A 31 -14.97 1.64 1.80
C GLU A 31 -13.85 0.59 1.77
N ALA A 32 -14.18 -0.60 1.27
CA ALA A 32 -13.24 -1.70 1.04
C ALA A 32 -13.55 -2.32 -0.34
N ARG A 33 -12.78 -1.94 -1.37
CA ARG A 33 -12.98 -2.37 -2.76
C ARG A 33 -12.13 -3.58 -3.08
N TRP A 34 -12.77 -4.60 -3.65
CA TRP A 34 -12.12 -5.88 -4.00
C TRP A 34 -12.06 -6.07 -5.52
N TYR A 35 -10.84 -6.28 -6.02
CA TYR A 35 -10.51 -6.36 -7.44
C TYR A 35 -10.06 -7.77 -7.84
N THR A 36 -10.28 -8.10 -9.12
CA THR A 36 -9.68 -9.25 -9.81
C THR A 36 -8.41 -8.80 -10.52
N GLU A 37 -7.45 -9.72 -10.72
CA GLU A 37 -6.24 -9.41 -11.49
C GLU A 37 -6.57 -9.03 -12.95
N ALA A 38 -7.59 -9.65 -13.55
CA ALA A 38 -8.04 -9.35 -14.91
C ALA A 38 -8.52 -7.89 -15.05
N TYR A 39 -9.31 -7.38 -14.10
CA TYR A 39 -9.76 -5.99 -14.09
C TYR A 39 -8.59 -5.02 -14.02
N VAL A 40 -7.66 -5.25 -13.08
CA VAL A 40 -6.47 -4.41 -12.89
C VAL A 40 -5.61 -4.38 -14.16
N LYS A 41 -5.42 -5.51 -14.84
CA LYS A 41 -4.69 -5.58 -16.11
C LYS A 41 -5.37 -4.79 -17.23
N GLU A 42 -6.68 -4.98 -17.43
CA GLU A 42 -7.40 -4.31 -18.53
C GLU A 42 -7.54 -2.80 -18.29
N HIS A 43 -7.76 -2.38 -17.03
CA HIS A 43 -7.79 -0.96 -16.67
C HIS A 43 -6.41 -0.30 -16.91
N LEU A 44 -5.30 -0.90 -16.46
CA LEU A 44 -3.96 -0.33 -16.69
C LEU A 44 -3.55 -0.36 -18.17
N LYS A 45 -4.04 -1.31 -18.97
CA LYS A 45 -3.78 -1.38 -20.42
C LYS A 45 -4.33 -0.15 -21.16
N THR A 46 -5.38 0.50 -20.65
CA THR A 46 -5.90 1.75 -21.19
C THR A 46 -5.33 2.98 -20.49
N SER A 47 -5.18 2.97 -19.16
CA SER A 47 -4.79 4.17 -18.39
C SER A 47 -3.28 4.35 -18.14
N ASP A 48 -2.52 3.29 -17.84
CA ASP A 48 -1.05 3.32 -17.71
C ASP A 48 -0.37 2.00 -18.17
N PRO A 49 -0.09 1.87 -19.48
CA PRO A 49 0.62 0.72 -20.03
C PRO A 49 2.06 0.55 -19.52
N LYS A 50 2.68 1.60 -18.94
CA LYS A 50 4.03 1.50 -18.35
C LYS A 50 3.95 0.84 -16.98
N LEU A 51 2.99 1.24 -16.15
CA LEU A 51 2.72 0.63 -14.86
C LEU A 51 2.32 -0.85 -15.03
N LEU A 52 1.42 -1.16 -15.98
CA LEU A 52 1.07 -2.53 -16.38
C LEU A 52 2.32 -3.41 -16.60
N ARG A 53 3.22 -3.00 -17.51
CA ARG A 53 4.46 -3.74 -17.82
C ARG A 53 5.43 -3.86 -16.65
N SER A 54 5.39 -2.92 -15.70
CA SER A 54 6.28 -2.93 -14.54
C SER A 54 5.80 -3.87 -13.42
N ALA A 55 4.49 -3.93 -13.22
CA ALA A 55 3.81 -4.78 -12.24
C ALA A 55 3.70 -6.22 -12.77
N PHE A 56 3.01 -6.42 -13.89
CA PHE A 56 2.78 -7.72 -14.54
C PHE A 56 3.85 -8.04 -15.59
N HIS A 57 5.11 -7.92 -15.18
CA HIS A 57 6.22 -8.19 -16.07
C HIS A 57 6.36 -9.71 -16.34
N PRO A 58 6.65 -10.17 -17.58
CA PRO A 58 6.72 -11.60 -17.91
C PRO A 58 7.66 -12.43 -17.02
N SER A 59 8.74 -11.82 -16.52
CA SER A 59 9.71 -12.44 -15.58
C SER A 59 9.19 -12.64 -14.15
N ALA A 60 7.88 -12.55 -13.91
CA ALA A 60 7.28 -12.67 -12.60
C ALA A 60 5.91 -13.37 -12.69
N THR A 61 5.74 -14.44 -11.92
CA THR A 61 4.43 -15.08 -11.70
C THR A 61 3.95 -14.72 -10.30
N PHE A 62 2.67 -14.36 -10.19
CA PHE A 62 2.00 -14.09 -8.91
C PHE A 62 1.02 -15.23 -8.62
N LEU A 63 1.13 -15.87 -7.46
CA LEU A 63 0.21 -16.90 -6.98
C LEU A 63 -0.46 -16.39 -5.70
N TYR A 64 -1.79 -16.42 -5.66
CA TYR A 64 -2.57 -15.95 -4.52
C TYR A 64 -2.93 -17.11 -3.60
N ALA A 65 -3.02 -16.88 -2.29
CA ALA A 65 -3.19 -17.96 -1.30
C ALA A 65 -4.49 -18.77 -1.39
N GLY A 66 -5.45 -18.38 -2.25
CA GLY A 66 -6.67 -19.14 -2.54
C GLY A 66 -6.58 -19.97 -3.83
N ASP A 67 -5.54 -19.76 -4.64
CA ASP A 67 -5.19 -20.64 -5.75
C ASP A 67 -4.29 -21.74 -5.21
N ALA A 68 -4.59 -23.00 -5.49
CA ALA A 68 -3.75 -24.10 -5.03
C ALA A 68 -2.35 -23.98 -5.67
N SER A 69 -1.33 -23.66 -4.88
CA SER A 69 0.06 -23.62 -5.35
C SER A 69 0.56 -25.04 -5.63
N GLY A 70 0.30 -25.51 -6.86
CA GLY A 70 0.80 -26.79 -7.37
C GLY A 70 2.33 -26.89 -7.36
N PHE A 71 3.01 -25.75 -7.26
CA PHE A 71 4.43 -25.66 -6.91
C PHE A 71 4.62 -25.65 -5.40
N LYS A 72 5.02 -26.81 -4.84
CA LYS A 72 5.60 -26.84 -3.49
C LYS A 72 7.03 -26.28 -3.56
N PRO A 73 7.42 -25.32 -2.69
CA PRO A 73 8.77 -24.77 -2.71
C PRO A 73 9.80 -25.86 -2.37
N GLN A 74 10.67 -26.17 -3.34
CA GLN A 74 11.86 -26.97 -3.09
C GLN A 74 12.95 -26.06 -2.48
N SER A 75 13.57 -26.52 -1.40
CA SER A 75 14.49 -25.74 -0.55
C SER A 75 15.65 -25.07 -1.30
N ALA A 76 16.09 -25.63 -2.43
CA ALA A 76 17.18 -25.08 -3.24
C ALA A 76 16.85 -23.75 -3.96
N ASN A 77 15.57 -23.46 -4.21
CA ASN A 77 15.13 -22.29 -5.00
C ASN A 77 14.48 -21.18 -4.16
N LEU A 78 14.37 -21.35 -2.84
CA LEU A 78 13.71 -20.39 -1.95
C LEU A 78 14.55 -19.10 -1.81
N LEU A 79 13.91 -17.95 -2.02
CA LEU A 79 14.58 -16.63 -1.95
C LEU A 79 14.34 -15.90 -0.63
N SER A 80 13.21 -16.14 0.06
CA SER A 80 13.03 -15.84 1.49
C SER A 80 11.73 -16.41 2.06
N GLU A 81 11.67 -16.47 3.40
CA GLU A 81 10.44 -16.39 4.19
C GLU A 81 9.81 -14.96 4.10
N PRO A 82 8.64 -14.65 4.70
CA PRO A 82 7.60 -13.83 4.06
C PRO A 82 7.98 -12.41 3.65
N LEU A 83 7.38 -11.96 2.53
CA LEU A 83 7.57 -10.64 1.93
C LEU A 83 6.32 -9.76 2.12
N PRO A 84 6.26 -8.90 3.14
CA PRO A 84 5.25 -7.87 3.22
C PRO A 84 5.59 -6.69 2.30
N THR A 85 4.60 -6.21 1.54
CA THR A 85 4.64 -4.90 0.90
C THR A 85 3.46 -4.05 1.35
N ARG A 86 3.74 -2.77 1.54
CA ARG A 86 2.77 -1.76 1.96
C ARG A 86 2.82 -0.66 0.91
N LYS A 87 1.68 -0.32 0.32
CA LYS A 87 1.55 0.78 -0.64
C LYS A 87 0.26 1.55 -0.41
N GLY A 88 0.25 2.80 -0.80
CA GLY A 88 -0.90 3.67 -0.74
C GLY A 88 -0.48 5.13 -0.71
N ASP A 89 -1.47 6.00 -0.85
CA ASP A 89 -1.30 7.41 -1.19
C ASP A 89 -2.60 8.17 -0.89
N PHE A 90 -2.61 9.48 -1.18
CA PHE A 90 -3.57 10.43 -0.64
C PHE A 90 -4.29 11.20 -1.75
N VAL A 91 -5.58 10.94 -1.95
CA VAL A 91 -6.43 11.66 -2.91
C VAL A 91 -7.09 12.84 -2.21
N ARG A 92 -6.67 14.06 -2.55
CA ARG A 92 -7.25 15.29 -2.00
C ARG A 92 -8.41 15.76 -2.88
N LEU A 93 -9.45 16.32 -2.27
CA LEU A 93 -10.54 16.97 -3.00
C LEU A 93 -10.45 18.51 -2.92
N PRO A 94 -10.89 19.24 -3.96
CA PRO A 94 -11.48 18.74 -5.21
C PRO A 94 -10.47 18.01 -6.11
N LEU A 95 -10.96 17.09 -6.95
CA LEU A 95 -10.12 16.38 -7.90
C LEU A 95 -9.48 17.36 -8.90
N GLU A 96 -8.16 17.30 -9.08
CA GLU A 96 -7.44 18.14 -10.03
C GLU A 96 -7.75 17.80 -11.51
N GLN A 97 -8.52 16.73 -11.78
CA GLN A 97 -8.92 16.31 -13.12
C GLN A 97 -10.39 16.70 -13.40
N PRO A 98 -10.67 17.69 -14.26
CA PRO A 98 -12.04 18.04 -14.62
C PRO A 98 -12.71 16.90 -15.38
N GLY A 99 -13.93 16.55 -14.97
CA GLY A 99 -14.78 15.55 -15.63
C GLY A 99 -14.77 14.15 -15.01
N ALA A 100 -13.82 13.82 -14.12
CA ALA A 100 -13.83 12.55 -13.39
C ALA A 100 -14.74 12.63 -12.15
N SER A 101 -15.57 11.61 -11.93
CA SER A 101 -16.30 11.46 -10.67
C SER A 101 -15.38 10.99 -9.52
N LEU A 102 -15.79 11.24 -8.27
CA LEU A 102 -15.09 10.71 -7.09
C LEU A 102 -14.94 9.18 -7.16
N ALA A 103 -15.96 8.48 -7.64
CA ALA A 103 -15.94 7.01 -7.72
C ALA A 103 -14.85 6.51 -8.68
N GLU A 104 -14.71 7.12 -9.86
CA GLU A 104 -13.71 6.80 -10.88
C GLU A 104 -12.29 7.17 -10.44
N ALA A 105 -12.12 8.33 -9.80
CA ALA A 105 -10.81 8.75 -9.29
C ALA A 105 -10.30 7.81 -8.19
N LEU A 106 -11.17 7.38 -7.27
CA LEU A 106 -10.85 6.39 -6.26
C LEU A 106 -10.55 5.01 -6.87
N ASP A 107 -11.27 4.62 -7.93
CA ASP A 107 -11.05 3.35 -8.63
C ASP A 107 -9.69 3.30 -9.32
N LYS A 108 -9.39 4.32 -10.12
CA LYS A 108 -8.08 4.53 -10.76
C LYS A 108 -6.95 4.45 -9.74
N GLN A 109 -7.07 5.16 -8.62
CA GLN A 109 -6.05 5.16 -7.58
C GLN A 109 -5.91 3.80 -6.90
N CYS A 110 -7.01 3.10 -6.60
CA CYS A 110 -6.96 1.71 -6.13
C CYS A 110 -6.19 0.81 -7.10
N VAL A 111 -6.48 0.89 -8.40
CA VAL A 111 -5.80 0.11 -9.45
C VAL A 111 -4.30 0.43 -9.52
N GLU A 112 -3.92 1.71 -9.46
CA GLU A 112 -2.54 2.17 -9.45
C GLU A 112 -1.77 1.67 -8.22
N HIS A 113 -2.35 1.73 -7.01
CA HIS A 113 -1.71 1.24 -5.78
C HIS A 113 -1.60 -0.28 -5.71
N ILE A 114 -2.59 -1.01 -6.25
CA ILE A 114 -2.50 -2.46 -6.43
C ILE A 114 -1.32 -2.81 -7.35
N ALA A 115 -1.18 -2.13 -8.48
CA ALA A 115 -0.08 -2.35 -9.41
C ALA A 115 1.29 -2.02 -8.78
N MET A 116 1.38 -0.93 -8.01
CA MET A 116 2.60 -0.57 -7.27
C MET A 116 2.95 -1.58 -6.17
N GLY A 117 1.95 -2.17 -5.50
CA GLY A 117 2.13 -3.25 -4.53
C GLY A 117 2.72 -4.50 -5.17
N LEU A 118 2.11 -4.97 -6.27
CA LEU A 118 2.59 -6.12 -7.05
C LEU A 118 4.00 -5.88 -7.63
N ARG A 119 4.26 -4.69 -8.17
CA ARG A 119 5.61 -4.28 -8.62
C ARG A 119 6.62 -4.34 -7.48
N SER A 120 6.25 -3.89 -6.28
CA SER A 120 7.13 -3.92 -5.10
C SER A 120 7.39 -5.34 -4.61
N LEU A 121 6.40 -6.25 -4.65
CA LEU A 121 6.59 -7.68 -4.35
C LEU A 121 7.60 -8.30 -5.32
N ARG A 122 7.41 -8.07 -6.63
CA ARG A 122 8.35 -8.49 -7.67
C ARG A 122 9.75 -7.92 -7.44
N GLN A 123 9.88 -6.63 -7.12
CA GLN A 123 11.19 -6.01 -6.86
C GLN A 123 11.87 -6.62 -5.63
N GLY A 124 11.13 -6.84 -4.53
CA GLY A 124 11.65 -7.49 -3.32
C GLY A 124 12.08 -8.95 -3.54
N ALA A 125 11.36 -9.69 -4.38
CA ALA A 125 11.75 -11.03 -4.81
C ALA A 125 13.00 -10.98 -5.70
N ARG A 126 13.04 -10.12 -6.72
CA ARG A 126 14.20 -10.00 -7.63
C ARG A 126 15.48 -9.54 -6.92
N GLN A 127 15.41 -8.59 -5.99
CA GLN A 127 16.57 -8.15 -5.20
C GLN A 127 17.23 -9.29 -4.44
N ARG A 128 16.44 -10.27 -3.96
CA ARG A 128 16.94 -11.49 -3.32
C ARG A 128 17.48 -12.48 -4.38
N ALA A 129 16.81 -12.60 -5.53
CA ALA A 129 17.25 -13.41 -6.67
C ALA A 129 18.58 -12.96 -7.32
N VAL A 130 18.99 -11.69 -7.18
CA VAL A 130 20.27 -11.18 -7.75
C VAL A 130 21.47 -12.02 -7.31
N ARG A 131 21.47 -12.55 -6.07
CA ARG A 131 22.53 -13.44 -5.57
C ARG A 131 22.61 -14.80 -6.26
N GLN A 132 21.57 -15.20 -6.98
CA GLN A 132 21.44 -16.49 -7.67
C GLN A 132 21.41 -16.36 -9.21
N LEU A 133 21.60 -15.16 -9.76
CA LEU A 133 21.59 -14.85 -11.21
C LEU A 133 20.29 -15.22 -11.96
N VAL A 134 19.18 -15.48 -11.25
CA VAL A 134 17.94 -15.94 -11.86
C VAL A 134 17.12 -14.77 -12.42
N LYS A 135 16.62 -14.93 -13.66
CA LYS A 135 15.83 -13.93 -14.37
C LYS A 135 14.38 -13.88 -13.89
N ASP A 136 13.79 -15.05 -13.68
CA ASP A 136 12.36 -15.26 -13.43
C ASP A 136 12.08 -15.66 -11.97
N VAL A 137 11.03 -15.07 -11.40
CA VAL A 137 10.63 -15.29 -10.01
C VAL A 137 9.16 -15.65 -9.92
N VAL A 138 8.82 -16.46 -8.92
CA VAL A 138 7.44 -16.59 -8.44
C VAL A 138 7.33 -15.90 -7.09
N VAL A 139 6.24 -15.17 -6.90
CA VAL A 139 5.78 -14.62 -5.64
C VAL A 139 4.54 -15.40 -5.23
N ASP A 140 4.61 -16.13 -4.12
CA ASP A 140 3.62 -17.14 -3.74
C ASP A 140 2.87 -16.80 -2.44
N GLY A 141 1.68 -17.38 -2.30
CA GLY A 141 0.79 -17.18 -1.17
C GLY A 141 0.41 -15.73 -0.94
N ILE A 142 0.18 -14.96 -2.02
CA ILE A 142 -0.20 -13.55 -1.92
C ILE A 142 -1.56 -13.42 -1.25
N GLN A 143 -1.59 -12.67 -0.17
CA GLN A 143 -2.79 -12.27 0.57
C GLN A 143 -2.91 -10.75 0.59
N SER A 144 -4.13 -10.28 0.46
CA SER A 144 -4.48 -8.89 0.74
C SER A 144 -4.70 -8.68 2.24
N GLY A 145 -4.51 -7.46 2.72
CA GLY A 145 -4.77 -7.14 4.12
C GLY A 145 -5.15 -5.68 4.36
N GLU A 146 -5.29 -5.36 5.63
CA GLU A 146 -5.39 -3.99 6.15
C GLU A 146 -4.39 -3.78 7.29
N LEU A 147 -4.08 -2.53 7.58
CA LEU A 147 -3.34 -2.17 8.79
C LEU A 147 -4.34 -2.11 9.96
N ALA A 148 -3.97 -2.69 11.11
CA ALA A 148 -4.82 -2.73 12.31
C ALA A 148 -5.18 -1.34 12.88
N SER A 149 -4.57 -0.28 12.36
CA SER A 149 -4.93 1.13 12.55
C SER A 149 -4.52 1.89 11.29
N ALA A 150 -5.37 2.80 10.81
CA ALA A 150 -5.19 3.52 9.56
C ALA A 150 -4.20 4.70 9.73
N PRO A 151 -2.90 4.55 9.39
CA PRO A 151 -1.89 5.51 9.78
C PRO A 151 -1.74 6.63 8.75
N GLN A 152 -1.50 7.85 9.19
CA GLN A 152 -1.32 9.00 8.30
C GLN A 152 -0.19 8.86 7.27
N ASP A 153 0.76 7.95 7.47
CA ASP A 153 1.82 7.63 6.52
C ASP A 153 1.95 6.10 6.42
N LEU A 154 1.64 5.56 5.24
CA LEU A 154 1.64 4.12 4.97
C LEU A 154 3.06 3.57 4.75
N ASP A 155 3.97 4.37 4.19
CA ASP A 155 5.36 3.97 3.95
C ASP A 155 6.18 3.97 5.27
N ARG A 156 5.90 4.88 6.22
CA ARG A 156 6.50 4.87 7.57
C ARG A 156 5.94 3.80 8.50
N SER A 157 4.88 3.10 8.11
CA SER A 157 4.13 2.20 9.00
C SER A 157 4.67 0.77 9.09
N ALA A 158 5.95 0.53 8.79
CA ALA A 158 6.57 -0.79 8.69
C ALA A 158 6.36 -1.70 9.92
N GLY A 159 6.31 -1.13 11.14
CA GLY A 159 6.10 -1.87 12.38
C GLY A 159 4.63 -2.15 12.76
N ARG A 160 3.63 -1.56 12.07
CA ARG A 160 2.21 -1.76 12.45
C ARG A 160 1.72 -3.16 12.06
N LYS A 161 0.88 -3.76 12.91
CA LYS A 161 0.25 -5.08 12.68
C LYS A 161 -0.64 -5.03 11.43
N ILE A 162 -0.50 -6.05 10.58
CA ILE A 162 -1.38 -6.29 9.43
C ILE A 162 -2.43 -7.33 9.85
N VAL A 163 -3.69 -7.09 9.49
CA VAL A 163 -4.74 -8.12 9.47
C VAL A 163 -4.83 -8.63 8.04
N LEU A 164 -4.57 -9.92 7.84
CA LEU A 164 -4.61 -10.55 6.53
C LEU A 164 -6.01 -11.12 6.26
N PHE A 165 -6.49 -10.92 5.04
CA PHE A 165 -7.74 -11.48 4.56
C PHE A 165 -7.43 -12.58 3.53
N PRO A 166 -7.98 -13.80 3.71
CA PRO A 166 -7.91 -14.80 2.65
C PRO A 166 -8.68 -14.30 1.43
N PRO A 167 -8.16 -14.49 0.21
CA PRO A 167 -8.89 -14.15 -1.01
C PRO A 167 -10.22 -14.92 -1.09
N LYS A 168 -11.25 -14.30 -1.68
CA LYS A 168 -12.60 -14.90 -1.81
C LYS A 168 -12.98 -14.98 -3.28
N GLY A 169 -12.90 -16.19 -3.84
CA GLY A 169 -13.12 -16.43 -5.27
C GLY A 169 -12.09 -15.68 -6.13
N GLU A 170 -12.55 -15.12 -7.26
CA GLU A 170 -11.68 -14.35 -8.18
C GLU A 170 -11.18 -13.02 -7.59
N LYS A 171 -11.85 -12.52 -6.55
CA LYS A 171 -11.54 -11.25 -5.88
C LYS A 171 -10.44 -11.45 -4.84
N LYS A 172 -9.25 -10.98 -5.18
CA LYS A 172 -7.98 -11.31 -4.49
C LYS A 172 -7.21 -10.09 -4.01
N LEU A 173 -7.49 -8.91 -4.57
CA LEU A 173 -6.75 -7.66 -4.38
C LEU A 173 -7.65 -6.64 -3.66
N LEU A 174 -7.32 -6.28 -2.43
CA LEU A 174 -8.07 -5.32 -1.60
C LEU A 174 -7.47 -3.92 -1.67
N CYS A 175 -8.33 -2.94 -1.89
CA CYS A 175 -8.09 -1.52 -1.68
C CYS A 175 -8.95 -1.04 -0.51
N ASN A 176 -8.31 -0.51 0.54
CA ASN A 176 -8.99 0.11 1.67
C ASN A 176 -9.05 1.62 1.46
N ILE A 177 -10.24 2.20 1.56
CA ILE A 177 -10.48 3.64 1.37
C ILE A 177 -10.83 4.25 2.73
N TYR A 178 -10.05 5.25 3.13
CA TYR A 178 -10.26 6.02 4.34
C TYR A 178 -10.70 7.44 3.97
N LYS A 179 -11.51 8.06 4.81
CA LYS A 179 -11.89 9.47 4.70
C LYS A 179 -11.38 10.23 5.92
N THR A 180 -10.87 11.42 5.70
CA THR A 180 -10.53 12.40 6.74
C THR A 180 -10.96 13.80 6.34
N HIS A 181 -11.04 14.70 7.31
CA HIS A 181 -11.22 16.12 7.08
C HIS A 181 -9.91 16.84 7.39
N ARG A 182 -9.38 17.59 6.42
CA ARG A 182 -8.14 18.36 6.57
C ARG A 182 -8.33 19.77 6.04
N SER A 183 -8.15 20.77 6.90
CA SER A 183 -8.22 22.19 6.55
C SER A 183 -9.53 22.60 5.83
N GLY A 184 -10.66 22.01 6.21
CA GLY A 184 -11.97 22.27 5.58
C GLY A 184 -12.28 21.45 4.32
N HIS A 185 -11.35 20.62 3.85
CA HIS A 185 -11.54 19.74 2.70
C HIS A 185 -11.70 18.27 3.13
N GLU A 186 -12.54 17.53 2.41
CA GLU A 186 -12.53 16.07 2.47
C GLU A 186 -11.29 15.53 1.75
N VAL A 187 -10.61 14.57 2.37
CA VAL A 187 -9.47 13.86 1.78
C VAL A 187 -9.75 12.36 1.88
N TYR A 188 -9.52 11.66 0.77
CA TYR A 188 -9.74 10.22 0.65
C TYR A 188 -8.40 9.52 0.46
N ASP A 189 -8.04 8.64 1.36
CA ASP A 189 -6.74 7.99 1.37
C ASP A 189 -6.86 6.51 0.98
N ILE A 190 -5.96 6.06 0.13
CA ILE A 190 -5.94 4.70 -0.39
C ILE A 190 -4.86 3.89 0.30
N SER A 191 -5.20 2.68 0.78
CA SER A 191 -4.24 1.73 1.35
C SER A 191 -4.40 0.34 0.75
N VAL A 192 -3.32 -0.15 0.16
CA VAL A 192 -3.20 -1.51 -0.39
C VAL A 192 -2.05 -2.22 0.33
N VAL A 193 -2.39 -3.29 1.04
CA VAL A 193 -1.42 -4.14 1.74
C VAL A 193 -1.43 -5.51 1.07
N LEU A 194 -0.29 -5.92 0.54
CA LEU A 194 -0.09 -7.24 -0.07
C LEU A 194 1.08 -7.94 0.62
N VAL A 195 0.86 -9.15 1.10
CA VAL A 195 1.88 -9.98 1.75
C VAL A 195 1.98 -11.29 1.00
N ALA A 196 3.19 -11.68 0.59
CA ALA A 196 3.48 -12.98 0.04
C ALA A 196 4.11 -13.88 1.12
N SER A 197 3.71 -15.14 1.18
CA SER A 197 4.27 -16.12 2.13
C SER A 197 5.70 -16.51 1.75
N ALA A 198 6.00 -16.55 0.45
CA ALA A 198 7.30 -16.92 -0.09
C ALA A 198 7.59 -16.19 -1.41
N ALA A 199 8.87 -16.18 -1.79
CA ALA A 199 9.29 -15.99 -3.17
C ALA A 199 10.34 -17.04 -3.51
N TYR A 200 10.32 -17.54 -4.74
CA TYR A 200 11.30 -18.51 -5.22
C TYR A 200 11.75 -18.21 -6.65
N ALA A 201 12.98 -18.62 -6.94
CA ALA A 201 13.59 -18.55 -8.24
C ALA A 201 13.05 -19.66 -9.14
N VAL A 202 12.88 -19.38 -10.43
CA VAL A 202 12.58 -20.41 -11.44
C VAL A 202 13.87 -20.67 -12.25
N PRO A 203 14.49 -21.86 -12.15
CA PRO A 203 15.56 -22.26 -13.06
C PRO A 203 15.09 -22.10 -14.51
N GLY A 204 15.95 -21.55 -15.36
CA GLY A 204 15.54 -20.96 -16.64
C GLY A 204 14.67 -21.88 -17.52
N ARG A 205 13.61 -21.28 -18.08
CA ARG A 205 12.96 -21.77 -19.30
C ARG A 205 13.73 -21.29 -20.54
#